data_AF-A0A2H5FQZ3-F1
#
_entry.id   AF-A0A2H5FQZ3-F1
#
_cell.length_a   1.000
_cell.length_b   1.000
_cell.length_c   1.000
_cell.angle_alpha   90.00
_cell.angle_beta   90.00
_cell.angle_gamma   90.00
#
_symmetry.space_group_name_H-M   'P 1'
#
loop_
_entity.id
_entity.type
_entity.pdbx_description
1 polymer ?
#
loop_
_entity_poly.entity_id
_entity_poly.type
_entity_poly.pdbx_seq_one_letter_code
_entity_poly.pdbx_strand_id
1 'polypeptide(L)'
;MLLDNHLNYLIYPKECSVNNLKENIFQIMEDIESHSINTPLEVYYKSINESYGRHRRDSGQFHRLLKKLLNQKNLLKANSRLAFVLKKEQLHLFKQALYFLDIDSKSKGNAFIVYLCMIALKATRSHVSQVIKQIWKARLSIQKMNRRHEKEFQEFYTLL
;
A
#
# COMPACT_ATOMS: atom_id res chain seq x y z
N MET A 1 -2.18 -7.49 -0.13
CA MET A 1 -0.84 -7.06 -0.58
C MET A 1 0.02 -6.86 0.64
N LEU A 2 1.20 -7.48 0.66
CA LEU A 2 2.25 -7.27 1.66
C LEU A 2 3.55 -6.97 0.93
N LEU A 3 4.27 -5.96 1.38
CA LEU A 3 5.52 -5.49 0.77
C LEU A 3 6.67 -5.61 1.77
N ASP A 4 7.87 -5.95 1.29
CA ASP A 4 9.09 -5.83 2.08
C ASP A 4 9.65 -4.38 2.03
N ASN A 5 10.81 -4.17 2.66
CA ASN A 5 11.49 -2.87 2.68
C ASN A 5 12.02 -2.41 1.30
N HIS A 6 12.16 -3.33 0.35
CA HIS A 6 12.56 -3.08 -1.04
C HIS A 6 11.35 -2.98 -1.99
N LEU A 7 10.14 -2.97 -1.42
CA LEU A 7 8.86 -2.93 -2.13
C LEU A 7 8.63 -4.17 -3.02
N ASN A 8 9.27 -5.29 -2.72
CA ASN A 8 8.94 -6.57 -3.32
C ASN A 8 7.66 -7.12 -2.71
N TYR A 9 6.87 -7.80 -3.53
CA TYR A 9 5.65 -8.46 -3.07
C TYR A 9 5.99 -9.70 -2.25
N LEU A 10 5.72 -9.65 -0.95
CA LEU A 10 5.63 -10.84 -0.12
C LEU A 10 4.28 -11.53 -0.31
N ILE A 11 3.21 -10.72 -0.44
CA ILE A 11 1.88 -11.19 -0.84
C ILE A 11 1.42 -10.31 -1.99
N TYR A 12 1.26 -10.91 -3.17
CA TYR A 12 0.81 -10.21 -4.36
C TYR A 12 -0.61 -9.64 -4.16
N PRO A 13 -0.94 -8.48 -4.76
CA PRO A 13 -2.32 -7.99 -4.80
C PRO A 13 -3.28 -9.02 -5.39
N LYS A 14 -4.31 -9.42 -4.63
CA LYS A 14 -5.35 -10.36 -5.07
C LYS A 14 -6.73 -9.81 -4.77
N GLU A 15 -7.66 -10.03 -5.70
CA GLU A 15 -9.09 -9.91 -5.45
C GLU A 15 -9.60 -11.27 -4.95
N CYS A 16 -10.41 -11.28 -3.90
CA CYS A 16 -10.95 -12.50 -3.32
C CYS A 16 -12.48 -12.41 -3.24
N SER A 17 -13.17 -13.48 -3.61
CA SER A 17 -14.59 -13.62 -3.26
C SER A 17 -14.73 -13.84 -1.76
N VAL A 18 -15.69 -13.15 -1.14
CA VAL A 18 -15.97 -13.29 0.29
C VAL A 18 -17.25 -14.10 0.46
N ASN A 19 -17.09 -15.39 0.74
CA ASN A 19 -18.21 -16.32 0.96
C ASN A 19 -18.50 -16.46 2.46
N ASN A 20 -17.44 -16.45 3.29
CA ASN A 20 -17.53 -16.42 4.75
C ASN A 20 -16.55 -15.39 5.29
N LEU A 21 -17.08 -14.23 5.67
CA LEU A 21 -16.32 -13.08 6.13
C LEU A 21 -15.28 -13.42 7.20
N LYS A 22 -15.64 -14.28 8.16
CA LYS A 22 -14.79 -14.60 9.30
C LYS A 22 -13.63 -15.48 8.87
N GLU A 23 -13.92 -16.60 8.22
CA GLU A 23 -12.90 -17.53 7.73
C GLU A 23 -11.95 -16.84 6.75
N ASN A 24 -12.47 -16.04 5.82
CA ASN A 24 -11.65 -15.32 4.86
C ASN A 24 -10.71 -14.30 5.53
N ILE A 25 -11.16 -13.60 6.58
CA ILE A 25 -10.28 -12.69 7.34
C ILE A 25 -9.20 -13.48 8.09
N PHE A 26 -9.54 -14.63 8.70
CA PHE A 26 -8.56 -15.46 9.40
C PHE A 26 -7.48 -15.97 8.44
N GLN A 27 -7.88 -16.48 7.26
CA GLN A 27 -6.94 -16.92 6.22
C GLN A 27 -6.01 -15.79 5.78
N ILE A 28 -6.51 -14.57 5.61
CA ILE A 28 -5.66 -13.41 5.26
C ILE A 28 -4.62 -13.15 6.35
N MET A 29 -4.98 -13.30 7.63
CA MET A 29 -4.03 -13.08 8.72
C MET A 29 -2.99 -14.21 8.81
N GLU A 30 -3.41 -15.47 8.63
CA GLU A 30 -2.49 -16.62 8.56
C GLU A 30 -1.52 -16.49 7.38
N ASP A 31 -2.01 -16.07 6.21
CA ASP A 31 -1.18 -15.73 5.06
C ASP A 31 -0.14 -14.65 5.43
N ILE A 32 -0.53 -13.58 6.12
CA ILE A 32 0.40 -12.51 6.52
C ILE A 32 1.43 -13.01 7.54
N GLU A 33 1.00 -13.77 8.55
CA GLU A 33 1.85 -14.31 9.62
C GLU A 33 2.86 -15.32 9.08
N SER A 34 2.47 -16.17 8.13
CA SER A 34 3.39 -17.11 7.48
C SER A 34 4.51 -16.44 6.69
N HIS A 35 4.33 -15.18 6.25
CA HIS A 35 5.37 -14.40 5.56
C HIS A 35 6.17 -13.50 6.51
N SER A 36 5.80 -13.43 7.79
CA SER A 36 6.41 -12.55 8.79
C SER A 36 7.29 -13.27 9.82
N ILE A 37 7.73 -14.50 9.51
CA ILE A 37 8.29 -15.50 10.43
C ILE A 37 9.26 -14.94 11.49
N ASN A 38 10.05 -13.91 11.16
CA ASN A 38 11.03 -13.31 12.08
C ASN A 38 10.90 -11.78 12.26
N THR A 39 9.81 -11.18 11.81
CA THR A 39 9.63 -9.72 11.84
C THR A 39 8.36 -9.37 12.59
N PRO A 40 8.40 -8.56 13.66
CA PRO A 40 7.18 -8.14 14.35
C PRO A 40 6.29 -7.38 13.36
N LEU A 41 5.06 -7.87 13.18
CA LEU A 41 4.08 -7.25 12.31
C LEU A 41 3.49 -6.01 12.99
N GLU A 42 3.61 -4.86 12.34
CA GLU A 42 2.83 -3.68 12.68
C GLU A 42 1.79 -3.43 11.60
N VAL A 43 0.51 -3.41 11.97
CA VAL A 43 -0.59 -3.23 11.02
C VAL A 43 -1.18 -1.84 11.18
N TYR A 44 -0.94 -0.99 10.18
CA TYR A 44 -1.63 0.29 10.02
C TYR A 44 -2.96 0.09 9.30
N TYR A 45 -3.98 -0.33 10.05
CA TYR A 45 -5.29 -0.57 9.48
C TYR A 45 -6.08 0.72 9.26
N LYS A 46 -6.61 0.89 8.05
CA LYS A 46 -7.56 1.96 7.71
C LYS A 46 -8.76 1.36 6.99
N SER A 47 -9.95 1.75 7.43
CA SER A 47 -11.19 1.39 6.76
C SER A 47 -11.79 2.60 6.06
N ILE A 48 -12.13 2.44 4.79
CA ILE A 48 -12.93 3.41 4.04
C ILE A 48 -14.32 3.59 4.71
N ASN A 49 -14.79 2.59 5.48
CA ASN A 49 -16.11 2.61 6.10
C ASN A 49 -16.28 3.62 7.26
N GLU A 50 -15.21 3.92 7.99
CA GLU A 50 -15.29 4.95 9.05
C GLU A 50 -15.14 6.37 8.44
N SER A 51 -14.54 6.49 7.24
CA SER A 51 -14.16 7.79 6.67
C SER A 51 -15.23 8.45 5.80
N TYR A 52 -16.18 7.71 5.23
CA TYR A 52 -17.14 8.24 4.24
C TYR A 52 -18.62 8.13 4.65
N GLY A 53 -18.92 7.67 5.87
CA GLY A 53 -20.22 7.86 6.54
C GLY A 53 -21.45 7.17 5.95
N ARG A 54 -21.34 6.43 4.84
CA ARG A 54 -22.46 5.69 4.22
C ARG A 54 -21.99 4.36 3.66
N HIS A 55 -22.39 3.24 4.27
CA HIS A 55 -21.90 1.93 3.85
C HIS A 55 -22.96 0.82 3.96
N ARG A 56 -22.81 -0.18 3.08
CA ARG A 56 -23.52 -1.46 3.17
C ARG A 56 -23.12 -2.17 4.48
N ARG A 57 -24.05 -2.97 5.02
CA ARG A 57 -23.92 -3.63 6.33
C ARG A 57 -22.71 -4.58 6.39
N ASP A 58 -22.44 -5.27 5.30
CA ASP A 58 -21.32 -6.20 5.10
C ASP A 58 -19.95 -5.51 5.26
N SER A 59 -19.77 -4.33 4.67
CA SER A 59 -18.54 -3.54 4.82
C SER A 59 -18.31 -3.14 6.29
N GLY A 60 -19.37 -2.75 6.99
CA GLY A 60 -19.31 -2.44 8.42
C GLY A 60 -18.92 -3.66 9.28
N GLN A 61 -19.44 -4.84 8.95
CA GLN A 61 -19.07 -6.09 9.61
C GLN A 61 -17.61 -6.46 9.36
N PHE A 62 -17.13 -6.35 8.12
CA PHE A 62 -15.72 -6.57 7.76
C PHE A 62 -14.81 -5.70 8.63
N HIS A 63 -15.15 -4.41 8.72
CA HIS A 63 -14.37 -3.47 9.50
C HIS A 63 -14.27 -3.84 10.98
N ARG A 64 -15.40 -4.11 11.62
CA ARG A 64 -15.44 -4.46 13.06
C ARG A 64 -14.67 -5.74 13.33
N LEU A 65 -14.81 -6.74 12.47
CA LEU A 65 -14.16 -8.04 12.64
C LEU A 65 -12.64 -7.92 12.53
N LEU A 66 -12.15 -7.25 11.50
CA LEU A 66 -10.72 -7.02 11.32
C LEU A 66 -10.12 -6.17 12.45
N LYS A 67 -10.79 -5.09 12.86
CA LYS A 67 -10.36 -4.26 13.98
C LYS A 67 -10.29 -5.05 15.29
N LYS A 68 -11.30 -5.89 15.57
CA LYS A 68 -11.31 -6.78 16.74
C LYS A 68 -10.10 -7.73 16.71
N LEU A 69 -9.84 -8.36 15.58
CA LEU A 69 -8.74 -9.32 15.42
C LEU A 69 -7.36 -8.66 15.60
N LEU A 70 -7.15 -7.49 15.00
CA LEU A 70 -5.91 -6.73 15.13
C LEU A 70 -5.67 -6.26 16.58
N ASN A 71 -6.72 -5.83 17.28
CA ASN A 71 -6.65 -5.48 18.69
C ASN A 71 -6.29 -6.69 19.57
N GLN A 72 -6.95 -7.83 19.35
CA GLN A 72 -6.69 -9.06 20.11
C GLN A 72 -5.25 -9.56 19.95
N LYS A 73 -4.67 -9.37 18.77
CA LYS A 73 -3.28 -9.75 18.47
C LYS A 73 -2.26 -8.64 18.82
N ASN A 74 -2.67 -7.52 19.40
CA ASN A 74 -1.81 -6.34 19.67
C ASN A 74 -1.06 -5.80 18.43
N LEU A 75 -1.66 -5.95 17.24
CA LEU A 75 -1.05 -5.54 15.96
C LEU A 75 -1.44 -4.14 15.52
N LEU A 76 -2.49 -3.56 16.12
CA LEU A 76 -3.05 -2.28 15.68
C LEU A 76 -2.17 -1.11 16.13
N LYS A 77 -1.61 -0.37 15.17
CA LYS A 77 -0.98 0.94 15.43
C LYS A 77 -1.92 2.08 15.07
N ALA A 78 -1.88 3.14 15.86
CA ALA A 78 -2.57 4.39 15.54
C ALA A 78 -2.00 4.95 14.21
N ASN A 79 -2.87 5.16 13.22
CA ASN A 79 -2.48 5.78 11.95
C ASN A 79 -3.13 7.16 11.83
N SER A 80 -2.31 8.18 11.54
CA SER A 80 -2.69 9.59 11.69
C SER A 80 -3.08 10.31 10.39
N ARG A 81 -3.09 9.66 9.22
CA ARG A 81 -3.39 10.37 7.96
C ARG A 81 -4.31 9.61 7.03
N LEU A 82 -5.38 10.31 6.60
CA LEU A 82 -6.29 9.86 5.58
C LEU A 82 -5.52 9.69 4.25
N ALA A 83 -5.57 8.48 3.65
CA ALA A 83 -5.30 8.33 2.22
C ALA A 83 -6.24 9.24 1.42
N PHE A 84 -5.72 10.36 0.90
CA PHE A 84 -6.42 11.21 -0.05
C PHE A 84 -6.19 10.64 -1.45
N VAL A 85 -7.26 10.51 -2.22
CA VAL A 85 -7.15 10.10 -3.62
C VAL A 85 -6.33 11.17 -4.38
N LEU A 86 -5.35 10.72 -5.17
CA LEU A 86 -4.58 11.59 -6.07
C LEU A 86 -5.50 12.17 -7.15
N LYS A 87 -5.30 13.43 -7.55
CA LYS A 87 -6.00 13.95 -8.75
C LYS A 87 -5.36 13.33 -9.99
N LYS A 88 -6.03 13.50 -11.14
CA LYS A 88 -5.66 12.92 -12.43
C LYS A 88 -4.17 13.05 -12.76
N GLU A 89 -3.59 14.24 -12.61
CA GLU A 89 -2.17 14.51 -12.90
C GLU A 89 -1.24 13.75 -11.95
N GLN A 90 -1.46 13.84 -10.64
CA GLN A 90 -0.60 13.11 -9.67
C GLN A 90 -0.77 11.61 -9.82
N LEU A 91 -1.97 11.13 -10.17
CA LEU A 91 -2.22 9.71 -10.43
C LEU A 91 -1.49 9.23 -11.68
N HIS A 92 -1.45 10.04 -12.74
CA HIS A 92 -0.72 9.74 -13.97
C HIS A 92 0.78 9.61 -13.68
N LEU A 93 1.36 10.63 -13.04
CA LEU A 93 2.75 10.66 -12.61
C LEU A 93 3.09 9.45 -11.74
N PHE A 94 2.25 9.16 -10.74
CA PHE A 94 2.47 8.03 -9.84
C PHE A 94 2.41 6.70 -10.58
N LYS A 95 1.46 6.52 -11.51
CA LYS A 95 1.35 5.31 -12.33
C LYS A 95 2.56 5.12 -13.24
N GLN A 96 3.06 6.18 -13.87
CA GLN A 96 4.28 6.10 -14.68
C GLN A 96 5.49 5.73 -13.84
N ALA A 97 5.63 6.33 -12.65
CA ALA A 97 6.72 6.01 -11.74
C ALA A 97 6.71 4.53 -11.33
N LEU A 98 5.53 4.00 -10.94
CA LEU A 98 5.39 2.57 -10.63
C LEU A 98 5.82 1.69 -11.82
N TYR A 99 5.37 2.04 -13.02
CA TYR A 99 5.73 1.29 -14.23
C TYR A 99 7.23 1.28 -14.51
N PHE A 100 7.92 2.43 -14.43
CA PHE A 100 9.37 2.50 -14.63
C PHE A 100 10.18 1.84 -13.50
N LEU A 101 9.56 1.60 -12.35
CA LEU A 101 10.17 0.97 -11.18
C LEU A 101 9.76 -0.51 -11.05
N ASP A 102 9.40 -1.13 -12.17
CA ASP A 102 9.00 -2.54 -12.31
C ASP A 102 7.90 -2.95 -11.32
N ILE A 103 6.93 -2.07 -11.11
CA ILE A 103 5.68 -2.37 -10.41
C ILE A 103 4.57 -2.42 -11.46
N ASP A 104 4.10 -3.63 -11.76
CA ASP A 104 3.09 -3.82 -12.80
C ASP A 104 1.77 -3.14 -12.43
N SER A 105 1.55 -2.02 -13.09
CA SER A 105 0.39 -1.14 -12.94
C SER A 105 -0.32 -0.87 -14.27
N LYS A 106 0.19 -1.42 -15.37
CA LYS A 106 -0.33 -1.18 -16.74
C LYS A 106 -1.02 -2.39 -17.35
N SER A 107 -0.74 -3.61 -16.88
CA SER A 107 -1.45 -4.80 -17.36
C SER A 107 -2.95 -4.69 -17.08
N LYS A 108 -3.75 -5.19 -18.04
CA LYS A 108 -5.21 -5.23 -17.92
C LYS A 108 -5.60 -6.02 -16.67
N GLY A 109 -6.39 -5.42 -15.79
CA GLY A 109 -6.76 -6.01 -14.49
C GLY A 109 -5.92 -5.52 -13.31
N ASN A 110 -4.74 -4.91 -13.52
CA ASN A 110 -3.84 -4.48 -12.44
C ASN A 110 -4.02 -3.01 -12.02
N ALA A 111 -5.07 -2.33 -12.49
CA ALA A 111 -5.31 -0.92 -12.16
C ALA A 111 -5.51 -0.69 -10.64
N PHE A 112 -6.05 -1.68 -9.92
CA PHE A 112 -6.23 -1.60 -8.47
C PHE A 112 -4.89 -1.61 -7.70
N ILE A 113 -3.82 -2.16 -8.29
CA ILE A 113 -2.48 -2.18 -7.70
C ILE A 113 -1.96 -0.76 -7.46
N VAL A 114 -2.23 0.17 -8.38
CA VAL A 114 -1.87 1.60 -8.21
C VAL A 114 -2.49 2.16 -6.94
N TYR A 115 -3.78 1.88 -6.71
CA TYR A 115 -4.49 2.35 -5.52
C TYR A 115 -3.97 1.68 -4.24
N LEU A 116 -3.63 0.39 -4.29
CA LEU A 116 -3.01 -0.31 -3.16
C LEU A 116 -1.63 0.27 -2.82
N CYS A 117 -0.78 0.53 -3.81
CA CYS A 117 0.51 1.18 -3.64
C CYS A 117 0.36 2.60 -3.08
N MET A 118 -0.61 3.37 -3.58
CA MET A 118 -0.90 4.70 -3.02
C MET A 118 -1.23 4.64 -1.53
N ILE A 119 -2.08 3.68 -1.12
CA ILE A 119 -2.49 3.52 0.28
C ILE A 119 -1.30 3.07 1.12
N ALA A 120 -0.59 2.02 0.68
CA ALA A 120 0.54 1.44 1.40
C ALA A 120 1.66 2.46 1.64
N LEU A 121 1.97 3.26 0.62
CA LEU A 121 3.04 4.27 0.67
C LEU A 121 2.55 5.64 1.13
N LYS A 122 1.28 5.76 1.53
CA LYS A 122 0.66 7.02 2.00
C LYS A 122 0.85 8.17 1.00
N ALA A 123 0.76 7.87 -0.31
CA ALA A 123 0.86 8.87 -1.37
C ALA A 123 -0.33 9.83 -1.31
N THR A 124 -0.03 11.12 -1.11
CA THR A 124 -1.03 12.19 -1.14
C THR A 124 -0.63 13.24 -2.17
N ARG A 125 -1.56 14.13 -2.52
CA ARG A 125 -1.33 15.18 -3.54
C ARG A 125 -0.06 16.01 -3.30
N SER A 126 0.20 16.38 -2.05
CA SER A 126 1.38 17.16 -1.66
C SER A 126 2.64 16.32 -1.45
N HIS A 127 2.53 15.00 -1.37
CA HIS A 127 3.63 14.11 -1.01
C HIS A 127 4.02 13.13 -2.12
N VAL A 128 3.29 13.11 -3.25
CA VAL A 128 3.48 12.12 -4.32
C VAL A 128 4.91 12.08 -4.86
N SER A 129 5.54 13.25 -5.06
CA SER A 129 6.92 13.34 -5.53
C SER A 129 7.90 12.73 -4.52
N GLN A 130 7.70 13.00 -3.22
CA GLN A 130 8.51 12.42 -2.16
C GLN A 130 8.31 10.91 -2.04
N VAL A 131 7.10 10.42 -2.24
CA VAL A 131 6.82 8.98 -2.29
C VAL A 131 7.49 8.32 -3.49
N ILE A 132 7.42 8.92 -4.69
CA ILE A 132 8.13 8.42 -5.88
C ILE A 132 9.63 8.29 -5.60
N LYS A 133 10.22 9.31 -4.96
CA LYS A 133 11.62 9.29 -4.51
C LYS A 133 11.91 8.14 -3.53
N GLN A 134 11.01 7.87 -2.60
CA GLN A 134 11.14 6.74 -1.66
C GLN A 134 11.12 5.39 -2.39
N ILE A 135 10.20 5.21 -3.35
CA ILE A 135 10.13 3.99 -4.17
C ILE A 135 11.42 3.82 -4.96
N TRP A 136 11.88 4.87 -5.64
CA TRP A 136 13.11 4.86 -6.42
C TRP A 136 14.32 4.46 -5.56
N LYS A 137 14.45 5.07 -4.38
CA LYS A 137 15.50 4.71 -3.41
C LYS A 137 15.41 3.24 -2.96
N ALA A 138 14.20 2.77 -2.62
CA ALA A 138 13.98 1.41 -2.13
C ALA A 138 14.33 0.36 -3.18
N ARG A 139 13.92 0.58 -4.44
CA ARG A 139 14.21 -0.29 -5.59
C ARG A 139 15.70 -0.37 -5.90
N LEU A 140 16.43 0.73 -5.72
CA LEU A 140 17.89 0.78 -5.93
C LEU A 140 18.70 0.50 -4.66
N SER A 141 18.06 0.10 -3.56
CA SER A 141 18.73 -0.17 -2.28
C SER A 141 19.55 1.01 -1.74
N ILE A 142 19.15 2.25 -2.05
CA ILE A 142 19.83 3.47 -1.63
C ILE A 142 19.34 3.88 -0.24
N GLN A 143 20.19 3.71 0.77
CA GLN A 143 19.89 4.14 2.15
C GLN A 143 20.00 5.67 2.30
N LYS A 144 21.15 6.24 1.91
CA LYS A 144 21.44 7.69 1.98
C LYS A 144 21.75 8.25 0.59
N MET A 145 21.18 9.42 0.28
CA MET A 145 21.43 10.09 -0.98
C MET A 145 22.68 10.96 -0.92
N ASN A 146 23.48 10.89 -1.99
CA ASN A 146 24.57 11.81 -2.27
C ASN A 146 24.18 12.71 -3.46
N ARG A 147 25.07 13.63 -3.84
CA ARG A 147 24.81 14.55 -4.98
C ARG A 147 24.57 13.81 -6.30
N ARG A 148 25.23 12.67 -6.51
CA ARG A 148 25.06 11.84 -7.71
C ARG A 148 23.65 11.24 -7.76
N HIS A 149 23.22 10.58 -6.69
CA HIS A 149 21.86 10.02 -6.59
C HIS A 149 20.80 11.10 -6.75
N GLU A 150 21.05 12.31 -6.25
CA GLU A 150 20.10 13.43 -6.43
C GLU A 150 19.98 13.80 -7.90
N LYS A 151 21.09 13.86 -8.64
CA LYS A 151 21.08 14.11 -10.08
C LYS A 151 20.37 13.00 -10.85
N GLU A 152 20.70 11.74 -10.57
CA GLU A 152 20.07 10.56 -11.19
C GLU A 152 18.56 10.52 -10.91
N PHE A 153 18.14 10.89 -9.69
CA PHE A 153 16.72 11.00 -9.37
C PHE A 153 16.02 12.12 -10.16
N GLN A 154 16.65 13.29 -10.31
CA GLN A 154 16.08 14.37 -11.13
C GLN A 154 15.94 13.95 -12.58
N GLU A 155 16.96 13.29 -13.15
CA GLU A 155 16.92 12.73 -14.51
C GLU A 155 15.75 11.74 -14.65
N PHE A 156 15.64 10.78 -13.73
CA PHE A 156 14.49 9.87 -13.68
C PHE A 156 13.16 10.61 -13.59
N TYR A 157 13.04 11.61 -12.71
CA TYR A 157 11.78 12.31 -12.47
C TYR A 157 11.33 13.14 -13.67
N THR A 158 12.26 13.62 -14.51
CA THR A 158 11.92 14.31 -15.77
C THR A 158 11.37 13.39 -16.86
N LEU A 159 11.52 12.06 -16.72
CA LEU A 159 10.98 11.07 -17.66
C LEU A 159 9.54 10.63 -17.33
N LEU A 160 9.00 11.07 -16.20
CA LEU A 160 7.63 10.79 -15.75
C LEU A 160 6.65 11.76 -16.42
#